data_AF-A0A2U3DZ07-F1
#
_entry.id   AF-A0A2U3DZ07-F1
#
_cell.length_a   1.000
_cell.length_b   1.000
_cell.length_c   1.000
_cell.angle_alpha   90.00
_cell.angle_beta   90.00
_cell.angle_gamma   90.00
#
_symmetry.space_group_name_H-M   'P 1'
#
loop_
_entity.id
_entity.type
_entity.pdbx_description
1 polymer ?
#
loop_
_entity_poly.entity_id
_entity_poly.type
_entity_poly.pdbx_seq_one_letter_code
_entity_poly.pdbx_strand_id
1 'polypeptide(L)'
;MASDNTTDPPITITARCLCKAHSVTASLPASSLPLEGTYCHCTSCRHMTGALHSSSVKWPGDPAAVRALQLREYDFSPRLKILFCGACGSPMFWGNGDEAPQLEPGAASGNGDGGFEAFMGVLSNNDVPGGGGLLRVKDHIFVGDTVDGGAAVWMRHLLGDSSSSGGPIPCYAGWRDKSEPVDPADMAAQARARHPKTTPPESVPVHCRCRGVDLVLRRGAAAADFSALKDASQLPFFVEPATHKLLASFDACDSCRTSFGTDVINWTFALLKHIDFAPSTSTSTSTSTSTSSFPDSSLDLKAAVSVPAADRDPRLGTLAYYASSDDVQRYFCSRCSASVFYAVDDRPDMVDLAVGLLDAPEGARAESVLSWALGDMGWADDMKGGWREELGASIKKNAEDWRIKSGIPVPWIRKLREEREAQKKAAAEAALIEGKA
;
A
#
# COMPACT_ATOMS: atom_id res chain seq x y z
N MET A 1 -34.15 -8.34 -41.32
CA MET A 1 -33.94 -9.03 -40.03
C MET A 1 -33.43 -7.97 -39.08
N ALA A 2 -34.27 -7.53 -38.15
CA ALA A 2 -33.86 -6.60 -37.11
C ALA A 2 -32.85 -7.34 -36.21
N SER A 3 -31.61 -6.85 -36.15
CA SER A 3 -30.63 -7.34 -35.20
C SER A 3 -31.14 -7.05 -33.80
N ASP A 4 -31.36 -8.12 -33.04
CA ASP A 4 -31.79 -8.09 -31.65
C ASP A 4 -30.81 -7.22 -30.85
N ASN A 5 -31.27 -6.04 -30.45
CA ASN A 5 -30.48 -5.04 -29.73
C ASN A 5 -30.57 -5.39 -28.25
N THR A 6 -30.03 -6.55 -27.85
CA THR A 6 -29.88 -6.91 -26.45
C THR A 6 -28.85 -5.98 -25.86
N THR A 7 -29.31 -4.89 -25.27
CA THR A 7 -28.48 -4.01 -24.44
C THR A 7 -27.98 -4.85 -23.28
N ASP A 8 -26.66 -5.06 -23.21
CA ASP A 8 -26.05 -5.79 -22.10
C ASP A 8 -26.52 -5.21 -20.76
N PRO A 9 -26.81 -6.05 -19.75
CA PRO A 9 -27.28 -5.57 -18.46
C PRO A 9 -26.27 -4.58 -17.86
N PRO A 10 -26.76 -3.52 -17.18
CA PRO A 10 -25.87 -2.52 -16.60
C PRO A 10 -24.96 -3.17 -15.54
N ILE A 11 -23.69 -2.77 -15.55
CA ILE A 11 -22.71 -3.19 -14.55
C ILE A 11 -22.94 -2.35 -13.30
N THR A 12 -23.01 -3.00 -12.14
CA THR A 12 -23.12 -2.31 -10.85
C THR A 12 -21.76 -2.32 -10.14
N ILE A 13 -21.21 -1.14 -9.90
CA ILE A 13 -19.95 -0.94 -9.17
C ILE A 13 -20.29 -0.50 -7.75
N THR A 14 -19.70 -1.16 -6.76
CA THR A 14 -19.84 -0.76 -5.35
C THR A 14 -18.51 -0.22 -4.84
N ALA A 15 -18.52 0.93 -4.17
CA ALA A 15 -17.42 1.37 -3.31
C ALA A 15 -17.80 1.12 -1.84
N ARG A 16 -16.96 0.44 -1.06
CA ARG A 16 -17.24 0.07 0.34
C ARG A 16 -16.01 0.14 1.24
N CYS A 17 -16.14 0.70 2.43
CA CYS A 17 -15.06 0.71 3.43
C CYS A 17 -14.85 -0.66 4.10
N LEU A 18 -13.74 -0.82 4.81
CA LEU A 18 -13.35 -2.10 5.43
C LEU A 18 -14.38 -2.60 6.45
N CYS A 19 -14.89 -1.73 7.33
CA CYS A 19 -15.93 -2.09 8.31
C CYS A 19 -17.33 -2.22 7.71
N LYS A 20 -17.50 -1.95 6.40
CA LYS A 20 -18.76 -2.03 5.65
C LYS A 20 -19.84 -1.04 6.10
N ALA A 21 -19.55 -0.14 7.04
CA ALA A 21 -20.48 0.89 7.53
C ALA A 21 -20.84 1.93 6.46
N HIS A 22 -19.93 2.18 5.51
CA HIS A 22 -20.18 3.05 4.35
C HIS A 22 -20.07 2.23 3.07
N SER A 23 -21.10 2.34 2.23
CA SER A 23 -21.20 1.67 0.94
C SER A 23 -22.03 2.53 0.01
N VAL A 24 -21.58 2.70 -1.23
CA VAL A 24 -22.36 3.39 -2.28
C VAL A 24 -22.20 2.64 -3.60
N THR A 25 -23.25 2.64 -4.41
CA THR A 25 -23.30 1.90 -5.67
C THR A 25 -23.56 2.83 -6.84
N ALA A 26 -23.00 2.49 -8.00
CA ALA A 26 -23.28 3.14 -9.27
C ALA A 26 -23.60 2.07 -10.31
N SER A 27 -24.57 2.34 -11.19
CA SER A 27 -24.91 1.47 -12.32
C SER A 27 -24.58 2.20 -13.61
N LEU A 28 -23.87 1.53 -14.51
CA LEU A 28 -23.43 2.10 -15.79
C LEU A 28 -23.55 1.06 -16.91
N PRO A 29 -23.79 1.49 -18.16
CA PRO A 29 -23.75 0.59 -19.32
C PRO A 29 -22.38 -0.07 -19.48
N ALA A 30 -22.34 -1.32 -19.91
CA ALA A 30 -21.08 -2.00 -20.23
C ALA A 30 -20.26 -1.26 -21.30
N SER A 31 -20.92 -0.54 -22.22
CA SER A 31 -20.30 0.31 -23.24
C SER A 31 -19.53 1.51 -22.69
N SER A 32 -19.69 1.84 -21.41
CA SER A 32 -18.93 2.92 -20.73
C SER A 32 -17.64 2.41 -20.07
N LEU A 33 -17.36 1.12 -20.18
CA LEU A 33 -16.14 0.48 -19.67
C LEU A 33 -15.07 0.37 -20.78
N PRO A 34 -13.78 0.30 -20.42
CA PRO A 34 -13.24 0.38 -19.06
C PRO A 34 -13.24 1.80 -18.48
N LEU A 35 -13.32 1.93 -17.15
CA LEU A 35 -13.07 3.20 -16.46
C LEU A 35 -11.56 3.53 -16.48
N GLU A 36 -11.24 4.80 -16.70
CA GLU A 36 -9.86 5.27 -16.79
C GLU A 36 -9.30 5.63 -15.40
N GLY A 37 -8.27 4.90 -14.95
CA GLY A 37 -7.61 5.09 -13.66
C GLY A 37 -6.21 5.67 -13.75
N THR A 38 -5.81 6.44 -12.74
CA THR A 38 -4.47 7.01 -12.61
C THR A 38 -3.80 6.54 -11.32
N TYR A 39 -2.51 6.22 -11.41
CA TYR A 39 -1.69 5.90 -10.24
C TYR A 39 -0.81 7.10 -9.89
N CYS A 40 -0.95 7.65 -8.70
CA CYS A 40 -0.14 8.76 -8.20
C CYS A 40 0.92 8.28 -7.20
N HIS A 41 2.19 8.60 -7.47
CA HIS A 41 3.35 8.10 -6.72
C HIS A 41 3.99 9.16 -5.81
N CYS A 42 3.37 10.35 -5.71
CA CYS A 42 3.94 11.44 -4.92
C CYS A 42 4.15 11.06 -3.45
N THR A 43 5.14 11.66 -2.81
CA THR A 43 5.43 11.41 -1.37
C THR A 43 4.20 11.66 -0.52
N SER A 44 3.38 12.66 -0.91
CA SER A 44 2.15 12.98 -0.19
C SER A 44 1.12 11.85 -0.23
N CYS A 45 0.91 11.22 -1.40
CA CYS A 45 -0.01 10.09 -1.56
C CYS A 45 0.49 8.86 -0.82
N ARG A 46 1.79 8.56 -0.93
CA ARG A 46 2.43 7.45 -0.21
C ARG A 46 2.21 7.54 1.31
N HIS A 47 2.48 8.71 1.87
CA HIS A 47 2.37 8.95 3.31
C HIS A 47 0.91 9.13 3.77
N MET A 48 -0.02 9.30 2.84
CA MET A 48 -1.44 9.43 3.13
C MET A 48 -2.17 8.09 3.09
N THR A 49 -1.82 7.18 2.17
CA THR A 49 -2.41 5.85 2.13
C THR A 49 -1.67 4.86 3.03
N GLY A 50 -0.34 5.00 3.13
CA GLY A 50 0.57 3.98 3.65
C GLY A 50 1.05 3.01 2.56
N ALA A 51 0.51 3.07 1.35
CA ALA A 51 0.96 2.27 0.21
C ALA A 51 2.03 3.02 -0.59
N LEU A 52 2.70 2.31 -1.51
CA LEU A 52 3.70 2.95 -2.39
C LEU A 52 3.11 3.89 -3.45
N HIS A 53 1.79 3.95 -3.58
CA HIS A 53 1.07 4.85 -4.46
C HIS A 53 -0.39 5.01 -4.01
N SER A 54 -1.10 5.96 -4.62
CA SER A 54 -2.57 6.03 -4.61
C SER A 54 -3.09 5.63 -6.00
N SER A 55 -4.23 4.96 -6.05
CA SER A 55 -4.90 4.58 -7.30
C SER A 55 -6.37 4.99 -7.26
N SER A 56 -6.83 5.70 -8.29
CA SER A 56 -8.19 6.22 -8.33
C SER A 56 -8.78 6.24 -9.73
N VAL A 57 -10.10 6.17 -9.80
CA VAL A 57 -10.93 6.29 -11.01
C VAL A 57 -12.05 7.31 -10.76
N LYS A 58 -12.49 8.03 -11.79
CA LYS A 58 -13.68 8.90 -11.66
C LYS A 58 -14.88 8.06 -11.22
N TRP A 59 -15.55 8.46 -10.14
CA TRP A 59 -16.75 7.79 -9.67
C TRP A 59 -17.89 8.04 -10.66
N PRO A 60 -18.53 6.97 -11.18
CA PRO A 60 -19.58 7.12 -12.20
C PRO A 60 -20.98 7.36 -11.59
N GLY A 61 -21.14 7.26 -10.27
CA GLY A 61 -22.43 7.43 -9.60
C GLY A 61 -22.73 8.86 -9.18
N ASP A 62 -23.91 9.05 -8.60
CA ASP A 62 -24.39 10.35 -8.11
C ASP A 62 -23.47 10.92 -7.00
N PRO A 63 -22.87 12.10 -7.19
CA PRO A 63 -22.10 12.77 -6.15
C PRO A 63 -22.90 13.06 -4.87
N ALA A 64 -24.21 13.25 -4.94
CA ALA A 64 -25.05 13.43 -3.74
C ALA A 64 -25.08 12.16 -2.86
N ALA A 65 -25.05 10.98 -3.48
CA ALA A 65 -24.98 9.71 -2.76
C ALA A 65 -23.64 9.54 -2.01
N VAL A 66 -22.53 10.02 -2.58
CA VAL A 66 -21.23 10.04 -1.91
C VAL A 66 -21.26 11.00 -0.71
N ARG A 67 -21.81 12.21 -0.87
CA ARG A 67 -21.95 13.19 0.22
C ARG A 67 -22.82 12.66 1.36
N ALA A 68 -23.86 11.90 1.04
CA ALA A 68 -24.76 11.30 2.03
C ALA A 68 -24.06 10.27 2.95
N LEU A 69 -22.89 9.74 2.57
CA LEU A 69 -22.11 8.84 3.43
C LEU A 69 -21.52 9.53 4.67
N GLN A 70 -21.42 10.87 4.68
CA GLN A 70 -20.85 11.65 5.78
C GLN A 70 -19.47 11.15 6.25
N LEU A 71 -18.61 10.85 5.27
CA LEU A 71 -17.23 10.42 5.51
C LEU A 71 -16.43 11.54 6.18
N ARG A 72 -15.37 11.18 6.91
CA ARG A 72 -14.42 12.17 7.41
C ARG A 72 -13.65 12.77 6.24
N GLU A 73 -13.38 14.07 6.33
CA GLU A 73 -12.61 14.80 5.33
C GLU A 73 -11.22 15.16 5.87
N TYR A 74 -10.22 15.10 5.00
CA TYR A 74 -8.88 15.63 5.24
C TYR A 74 -8.47 16.52 4.07
N ASP A 75 -8.09 17.77 4.38
CA ASP A 75 -7.57 18.72 3.40
C ASP A 75 -6.15 18.30 2.97
N PHE A 76 -6.07 17.58 1.85
CA PHE A 76 -4.80 17.08 1.33
C PHE A 76 -3.96 18.22 0.72
N SER A 77 -4.65 19.18 0.10
CA SER A 77 -4.15 20.44 -0.44
C SER A 77 -5.33 21.42 -0.55
N PRO A 78 -5.11 22.71 -0.85
CA PRO A 78 -6.21 23.64 -1.08
C PRO A 78 -7.19 23.19 -2.18
N ARG A 79 -6.77 22.29 -3.07
CA ARG A 79 -7.58 21.81 -4.23
C ARG A 79 -8.18 20.43 -4.05
N LEU A 80 -7.70 19.63 -3.10
CA LEU A 80 -8.06 18.22 -2.99
C LEU A 80 -8.32 17.84 -1.55
N LYS A 81 -9.38 17.09 -1.34
CA LYS A 81 -9.73 16.45 -0.07
C LYS A 81 -9.76 14.95 -0.22
N ILE A 82 -9.47 14.24 0.87
CA ILE A 82 -9.72 12.81 0.98
C ILE A 82 -10.92 12.60 1.86
N LEU A 83 -11.83 11.75 1.41
CA LEU A 83 -12.99 11.30 2.14
C LEU A 83 -12.75 9.85 2.57
N PHE A 84 -12.75 9.60 3.87
CA PHE A 84 -12.41 8.30 4.45
C PHE A 84 -13.36 7.89 5.58
N CYS A 85 -13.46 6.59 5.83
CA CYS A 85 -14.25 6.08 6.95
C CYS A 85 -13.55 6.41 8.27
N GLY A 86 -14.19 7.20 9.13
CA GLY A 86 -13.63 7.56 10.44
C GLY A 86 -13.48 6.38 11.42
N ALA A 87 -14.19 5.26 11.19
CA ALA A 87 -14.16 4.09 12.05
C ALA A 87 -13.03 3.11 11.71
N CYS A 88 -12.82 2.82 10.43
CA CYS A 88 -11.82 1.84 9.98
C CYS A 88 -10.64 2.43 9.21
N GLY A 89 -10.63 3.75 8.96
CA GLY A 89 -9.53 4.42 8.28
C GLY A 89 -9.56 4.32 6.75
N SER A 90 -10.38 3.46 6.14
CA SER A 90 -10.42 3.27 4.67
C SER A 90 -10.60 4.59 3.91
N PRO A 91 -9.63 5.02 3.09
CA PRO A 91 -9.84 6.10 2.13
C PRO A 91 -10.78 5.60 1.03
N MET A 92 -11.84 6.36 0.76
CA MET A 92 -12.89 5.95 -0.17
C MET A 92 -12.95 6.82 -1.42
N PHE A 93 -12.84 8.14 -1.26
CA PHE A 93 -12.90 9.07 -2.38
C PHE A 93 -11.89 10.21 -2.27
N TRP A 94 -11.43 10.70 -3.41
CA TRP A 94 -10.95 12.06 -3.56
C TRP A 94 -12.12 12.98 -3.89
N GLY A 95 -12.14 14.15 -3.24
CA GLY A 95 -13.07 15.24 -3.52
C GLY A 95 -12.34 16.54 -3.79
N ASN A 96 -13.08 17.56 -4.21
CA ASN A 96 -12.54 18.90 -4.41
C ASN A 96 -12.32 19.63 -3.07
N GLY A 97 -11.21 20.34 -2.98
CA GLY A 97 -10.97 21.37 -1.96
C GLY A 97 -11.55 22.72 -2.37
N ASP A 98 -11.43 23.70 -1.47
CA ASP A 98 -12.06 25.01 -1.61
C ASP A 98 -11.50 25.82 -2.80
N GLU A 99 -10.25 25.59 -3.17
CA GLU A 99 -9.56 26.25 -4.29
C GLU A 99 -9.51 25.36 -5.56
N ALA A 100 -10.31 24.29 -5.63
CA ALA A 100 -10.38 23.47 -6.83
C ALA A 100 -10.83 24.33 -8.02
N PRO A 101 -10.09 24.34 -9.15
CA PRO A 101 -10.52 25.07 -10.34
C PRO A 101 -11.92 24.60 -10.74
N GLN A 102 -12.85 25.53 -11.00
CA GLN A 102 -14.06 25.20 -11.73
C GLN A 102 -13.61 24.70 -13.11
N LEU A 103 -13.77 23.41 -13.39
CA LEU A 103 -13.27 22.86 -14.65
C LEU A 103 -14.08 23.40 -15.81
N GLU A 104 -13.37 23.90 -16.82
CA GLU A 104 -13.88 23.99 -18.18
C GLU A 104 -14.33 22.59 -18.64
N PRO A 105 -15.42 22.47 -19.41
CA PRO A 105 -15.87 21.17 -19.94
C PRO A 105 -14.72 20.44 -20.66
N GLY A 106 -14.29 19.28 -20.13
CA GLY A 106 -13.30 18.40 -20.77
C GLY A 106 -11.86 18.46 -20.26
N ALA A 107 -11.54 19.24 -19.21
CA ALA A 107 -10.18 19.23 -18.65
C ALA A 107 -9.92 18.01 -17.73
N ALA A 108 -8.82 17.29 -18.01
CA ALA A 108 -8.50 15.95 -17.47
C ALA A 108 -7.83 15.94 -16.07
N SER A 109 -7.92 17.02 -15.30
CA SER A 109 -7.26 17.12 -13.99
C SER A 109 -8.08 17.99 -13.02
N GLY A 110 -8.95 17.32 -12.25
CA GLY A 110 -9.80 17.88 -11.21
C GLY A 110 -11.11 17.09 -11.15
N ASN A 111 -11.77 17.01 -9.99
CA ASN A 111 -13.11 16.44 -9.90
C ASN A 111 -14.16 17.46 -10.39
N GLY A 112 -14.03 17.93 -11.63
CA GLY A 112 -14.90 18.95 -12.21
C GLY A 112 -16.34 18.48 -12.25
N ASP A 113 -17.26 19.44 -12.12
CA ASP A 113 -18.70 19.32 -11.81
C ASP A 113 -19.06 18.99 -10.35
N GLY A 114 -18.08 18.86 -9.46
CA GLY A 114 -18.34 18.43 -8.08
C GLY A 114 -18.46 16.91 -7.95
N GLY A 115 -17.90 16.17 -8.91
CA GLY A 115 -17.71 14.73 -8.85
C GLY A 115 -16.70 14.28 -7.80
N PHE A 116 -16.48 12.97 -7.75
CA PHE A 116 -15.52 12.31 -6.86
C PHE A 116 -14.67 11.34 -7.68
N GLU A 117 -13.47 11.05 -7.23
CA GLU A 117 -12.70 9.89 -7.71
C GLU A 117 -12.68 8.83 -6.63
N ALA A 118 -13.12 7.60 -6.95
CA ALA A 118 -13.08 6.49 -6.02
C ALA A 118 -11.68 5.89 -5.95
N PHE A 119 -11.20 5.59 -4.74
CA PHE A 119 -10.01 4.77 -4.53
C PHE A 119 -10.26 3.36 -5.07
N MET A 120 -9.33 2.82 -5.87
CA MET A 120 -9.58 1.53 -6.54
C MET A 120 -9.69 0.37 -5.55
N GLY A 121 -8.96 0.40 -4.44
CA GLY A 121 -8.98 -0.67 -3.43
C GLY A 121 -10.31 -0.86 -2.68
N VAL A 122 -11.24 0.11 -2.76
CA VAL A 122 -12.58 0.01 -2.16
C VAL A 122 -13.66 -0.44 -3.15
N LEU A 123 -13.33 -0.61 -4.43
CA LEU A 123 -14.27 -1.02 -5.47
C LEU A 123 -14.57 -2.53 -5.40
N SER A 124 -15.77 -2.95 -5.77
CA SER A 124 -16.12 -4.37 -5.89
C SER A 124 -15.31 -5.08 -6.98
N ASN A 125 -14.97 -6.36 -6.77
CA ASN A 125 -14.28 -7.19 -7.77
C ASN A 125 -15.31 -7.77 -8.74
N ASN A 126 -15.79 -6.93 -9.66
CA ASN A 126 -16.82 -7.34 -10.61
C ASN A 126 -16.22 -8.14 -11.76
N ASP A 127 -16.94 -9.18 -12.21
CA ASP A 127 -16.75 -9.73 -13.53
C ASP A 127 -17.42 -8.81 -14.57
N VAL A 128 -16.80 -8.62 -15.73
CA VAL A 128 -17.29 -7.75 -16.81
C VAL A 128 -17.55 -8.60 -18.05
N PRO A 129 -18.82 -8.81 -18.44
CA PRO A 129 -19.19 -9.55 -19.63
C PRO A 129 -18.49 -9.00 -20.88
N GLY A 130 -18.04 -9.90 -21.76
CA GLY A 130 -17.35 -9.52 -22.99
C GLY A 130 -15.85 -9.23 -22.84
N GLY A 131 -15.29 -9.33 -21.62
CA GLY A 131 -13.83 -9.34 -21.39
C GLY A 131 -13.12 -8.00 -21.47
N GLY A 132 -13.84 -6.87 -21.55
CA GLY A 132 -13.27 -5.52 -21.67
C GLY A 132 -12.65 -4.93 -20.38
N GLY A 133 -12.68 -5.68 -19.27
CA GLY A 133 -12.21 -5.23 -17.96
C GLY A 133 -13.09 -4.13 -17.33
N LEU A 134 -13.07 -3.99 -15.99
CA LEU A 134 -13.79 -2.90 -15.32
C LEU A 134 -13.07 -1.56 -15.49
N LEU A 135 -11.74 -1.60 -15.52
CA LEU A 135 -10.91 -0.41 -15.51
C LEU A 135 -9.60 -0.64 -16.25
N ARG A 136 -9.01 0.47 -16.66
CA ARG A 136 -7.72 0.55 -17.35
C ARG A 136 -6.87 1.60 -16.67
N VAL A 137 -5.62 1.27 -16.34
CA VAL A 137 -4.67 2.24 -15.81
C VAL A 137 -4.05 2.98 -17.00
N LYS A 138 -4.32 4.27 -17.11
CA LYS A 138 -3.83 5.09 -18.24
C LYS A 138 -2.42 5.63 -18.03
N ASP A 139 -1.95 5.73 -16.78
CA ASP A 139 -0.68 6.39 -16.45
C ASP A 139 -0.26 6.31 -14.98
N HIS A 140 1.02 6.63 -14.78
CA HIS A 140 1.63 6.93 -13.51
C HIS A 140 2.07 8.40 -13.48
N ILE A 141 1.60 9.18 -12.49
CA ILE A 141 1.99 10.58 -12.28
C ILE A 141 2.80 10.72 -10.99
N PHE A 142 3.60 11.79 -10.92
CA PHE A 142 4.49 12.08 -9.79
C PHE A 142 5.45 10.95 -9.43
N VAL A 143 5.96 10.24 -10.45
CA VAL A 143 6.96 9.20 -10.22
C VAL A 143 8.27 9.82 -9.74
N GLY A 144 8.57 11.07 -10.12
CA GLY A 144 9.77 11.80 -9.72
C GLY A 144 10.01 11.84 -8.20
N ASP A 145 8.94 12.05 -7.44
CA ASP A 145 8.95 12.10 -5.97
C ASP A 145 9.45 10.81 -5.30
N THR A 146 9.37 9.68 -6.00
CA THR A 146 9.83 8.39 -5.46
C THR A 146 11.34 8.27 -5.39
N VAL A 147 12.06 9.12 -6.14
CA VAL A 147 13.52 9.12 -6.33
C VAL A 147 14.06 7.89 -7.06
N ASP A 148 13.56 6.70 -6.74
CA ASP A 148 14.02 5.41 -7.22
C ASP A 148 13.07 4.76 -8.23
N GLY A 149 11.98 5.41 -8.62
CA GLY A 149 10.93 4.88 -9.49
C GLY A 149 9.78 4.20 -8.75
N GLY A 150 9.87 4.06 -7.42
CA GLY A 150 8.80 3.58 -6.54
C GLY A 150 8.24 2.22 -6.94
N ALA A 151 6.92 2.07 -6.88
CA ALA A 151 6.22 0.87 -7.35
C ALA A 151 5.95 0.90 -8.87
N ALA A 152 6.14 2.04 -9.54
CA ALA A 152 5.89 2.16 -10.99
C ALA A 152 6.77 1.21 -11.82
N VAL A 153 7.95 0.82 -11.31
CA VAL A 153 8.81 -0.22 -11.91
C VAL A 153 8.10 -1.58 -12.07
N TRP A 154 7.10 -1.89 -11.23
CA TRP A 154 6.36 -3.16 -11.25
C TRP A 154 4.96 -3.04 -11.87
N MET A 155 4.64 -1.89 -12.45
CA MET A 155 3.28 -1.55 -12.89
C MET A 155 3.27 -0.95 -14.30
N ARG A 156 4.27 -1.29 -15.13
CA ARG A 156 4.40 -0.77 -16.50
C ARG A 156 3.49 -1.47 -17.49
N HIS A 157 3.06 -2.69 -17.20
CA HIS A 157 2.18 -3.50 -18.06
C HIS A 157 1.08 -4.10 -17.20
N LEU A 158 -0.12 -3.52 -17.25
CA LEU A 158 -1.27 -3.92 -16.44
C LEU A 158 -2.50 -4.12 -17.34
N LEU A 159 -3.41 -4.99 -16.90
CA LEU A 159 -4.81 -5.09 -17.37
C LEU A 159 -5.01 -4.90 -18.87
N GLY A 160 -4.92 -6.00 -19.64
CA GLY A 160 -5.26 -6.04 -21.05
C GLY A 160 -4.58 -4.92 -21.82
N ASP A 161 -3.26 -5.04 -22.04
CA ASP A 161 -2.41 -4.12 -22.83
C ASP A 161 -2.96 -4.00 -24.28
N SER A 162 -4.07 -3.30 -24.42
CA SER A 162 -4.66 -2.81 -25.66
C SER A 162 -4.69 -1.29 -25.60
N SER A 163 -3.58 -0.68 -25.15
CA SER A 163 -3.19 0.55 -25.84
C SER A 163 -3.13 0.19 -27.32
N SER A 164 -3.66 1.02 -28.20
CA SER A 164 -3.57 0.81 -29.66
C SER A 164 -2.13 0.64 -30.17
N SER A 165 -1.12 0.76 -29.30
CA SER A 165 0.32 0.65 -29.54
C SER A 165 1.05 -0.49 -28.80
N GLY A 166 0.43 -1.23 -27.87
CA GLY A 166 1.06 -2.35 -27.13
C GLY A 166 2.29 -1.99 -26.29
N GLY A 167 2.47 -0.71 -25.92
CA GLY A 167 3.62 -0.21 -25.16
C GLY A 167 3.36 -0.07 -23.66
N PRO A 168 4.41 0.12 -22.83
CA PRO A 168 4.26 0.29 -21.39
C PRO A 168 3.43 1.52 -21.05
N ILE A 169 2.67 1.43 -19.96
CA ILE A 169 1.92 2.55 -19.38
C ILE A 169 2.89 3.73 -19.13
N PRO A 170 2.53 4.95 -19.59
CA PRO A 170 3.41 6.11 -19.47
C PRO A 170 3.56 6.55 -18.01
N CYS A 171 4.78 6.98 -17.67
CA CYS A 171 5.17 7.48 -16.37
C CYS A 171 5.68 8.92 -16.50
N TYR A 172 5.26 9.80 -15.59
CA TYR A 172 5.62 11.22 -15.61
C TYR A 172 6.28 11.63 -14.30
N ALA A 173 7.28 12.52 -14.38
CA ALA A 173 7.97 13.03 -13.19
C ALA A 173 7.01 13.77 -12.24
N GLY A 174 6.01 14.47 -12.79
CA GLY A 174 4.95 15.18 -12.10
C GLY A 174 3.60 14.97 -12.80
N TRP A 175 2.89 16.06 -13.12
CA TRP A 175 1.65 16.00 -13.90
C TRP A 175 1.92 15.62 -15.37
N ARG A 176 1.11 14.72 -15.93
CA ARG A 176 1.16 14.26 -17.34
C ARG A 176 1.46 15.34 -18.37
N ASP A 177 0.71 16.44 -18.32
CA ASP A 177 0.75 17.48 -19.35
C ASP A 177 1.69 18.65 -18.97
N LYS A 178 2.42 18.52 -17.87
CA LYS A 178 3.29 19.59 -17.33
C LYS A 178 4.68 19.13 -16.94
N SER A 179 5.02 17.86 -17.16
CA SER A 179 6.30 17.28 -16.78
C SER A 179 6.78 16.28 -17.81
N GLU A 180 8.09 16.07 -17.88
CA GLU A 180 8.68 15.09 -18.77
C GLU A 180 8.24 13.64 -18.43
N PRO A 181 8.12 12.78 -19.47
CA PRO A 181 8.08 11.35 -19.28
C PRO A 181 9.38 10.86 -18.63
N VAL A 182 9.26 9.87 -17.75
CA VAL A 182 10.39 9.22 -17.07
C VAL A 182 10.32 7.72 -17.22
N ASP A 183 11.48 7.05 -17.21
CA ASP A 183 11.54 5.60 -17.03
C ASP A 183 11.87 5.28 -15.55
N PRO A 184 10.95 4.67 -14.79
CA PRO A 184 11.21 4.21 -13.42
C PRO A 184 12.44 3.30 -13.31
N ALA A 185 12.77 2.53 -14.36
CA ALA A 185 13.96 1.68 -14.38
C ALA A 185 15.26 2.49 -14.37
N ASP A 186 15.32 3.57 -15.15
CA ASP A 186 16.47 4.47 -15.19
C ASP A 186 16.59 5.23 -13.87
N MET A 187 15.47 5.66 -13.29
CA MET A 187 15.44 6.26 -11.95
C MET A 187 16.01 5.31 -10.89
N ALA A 188 15.63 4.03 -10.93
CA ALA A 188 16.15 3.02 -10.01
C ALA A 188 17.68 2.86 -10.15
N ALA A 189 18.20 2.82 -11.38
CA ALA A 189 19.63 2.73 -11.64
C ALA A 189 20.38 3.97 -11.13
N GLN A 190 19.83 5.17 -11.34
CA GLN A 190 20.39 6.44 -10.88
C GLN A 190 20.37 6.57 -9.35
N ALA A 191 19.29 6.11 -8.69
CA ALA A 191 19.22 6.09 -7.23
C ALA A 191 20.28 5.17 -6.62
N ARG A 192 20.46 3.96 -7.19
CA ARG A 192 21.51 3.02 -6.77
C ARG A 192 22.92 3.58 -6.96
N ALA A 193 23.15 4.33 -8.03
CA ALA A 193 24.44 4.98 -8.28
C ALA A 193 24.73 6.12 -7.28
N ARG A 194 23.70 6.86 -6.84
CA ARG A 194 23.81 7.94 -5.85
C ARG A 194 23.99 7.45 -4.41
N HIS A 195 23.48 6.26 -4.11
CA HIS A 195 23.58 5.61 -2.79
C HIS A 195 24.32 4.26 -2.88
N PRO A 196 25.61 4.25 -3.28
CA PRO A 196 26.34 3.01 -3.49
C PRO A 196 26.56 2.28 -2.15
N LYS A 197 25.84 1.17 -1.95
CA LYS A 197 25.98 0.21 -0.82
C LYS A 197 26.49 0.87 0.47
N THR A 198 25.75 1.85 0.97
CA THR A 198 26.08 2.52 2.22
C THR A 198 25.76 1.60 3.39
N THR A 199 26.49 1.79 4.49
CA THR A 199 26.08 1.33 5.82
C THR A 199 24.58 1.57 6.00
N PRO A 200 23.81 0.58 6.48
CA PRO A 200 22.38 0.76 6.73
C PRO A 200 22.15 2.02 7.58
N PRO A 201 21.09 2.81 7.32
CA PRO A 201 20.80 3.97 8.15
C PRO A 201 20.57 3.52 9.60
N GLU A 202 20.98 4.34 10.57
CA GLU A 202 20.73 4.07 11.99
C GLU A 202 19.22 4.04 12.27
N SER A 203 18.48 4.96 11.64
CA SER A 203 17.04 5.04 11.74
C SER A 203 16.41 5.49 10.42
N VAL A 204 15.19 5.03 10.15
CA VAL A 204 14.36 5.47 9.02
C VAL A 204 13.12 6.15 9.59
N PRO A 205 12.83 7.42 9.25
CA PRO A 205 11.58 8.05 9.64
C PRO A 205 10.37 7.29 9.08
N VAL A 206 9.31 7.22 9.88
CA VAL A 206 8.05 6.56 9.56
C VAL A 206 6.94 7.53 9.91
N HIS A 207 6.35 8.19 8.92
CA HIS A 207 5.34 9.21 9.22
C HIS A 207 4.22 9.28 8.20
N CYS A 208 3.02 9.57 8.69
CA CYS A 208 1.89 9.88 7.84
C CYS A 208 1.97 11.30 7.27
N ARG A 209 1.10 11.61 6.30
CA ARG A 209 1.05 12.90 5.60
C ARG A 209 0.90 14.09 6.54
N CYS A 210 0.04 13.96 7.56
CA CYS A 210 -0.23 15.06 8.50
C CYS A 210 0.77 15.12 9.68
N ARG A 211 1.74 14.20 9.74
CA ARG A 211 2.67 13.99 10.87
C ARG A 211 2.00 13.82 12.24
N GLY A 212 0.71 13.49 12.28
CA GLY A 212 0.04 13.10 13.51
C GLY A 212 0.47 11.71 14.00
N VAL A 213 0.98 10.88 13.10
CA VAL A 213 1.81 9.70 13.42
C VAL A 213 3.20 10.01 12.88
N ASP A 214 4.18 10.10 13.77
CA ASP A 214 5.58 10.42 13.47
C ASP A 214 6.49 9.56 14.36
N LEU A 215 7.07 8.53 13.75
CA LEU A 215 7.82 7.45 14.40
C LEU A 215 9.16 7.28 13.69
N VAL A 216 10.02 6.46 14.26
CA VAL A 216 11.27 6.02 13.64
C VAL A 216 11.40 4.50 13.73
N LEU A 217 11.83 3.88 12.63
CA LEU A 217 12.30 2.50 12.62
C LEU A 217 13.80 2.50 12.92
N ARG A 218 14.21 1.97 14.07
CA ARG A 218 15.60 1.93 14.56
C ARG A 218 16.39 0.82 13.89
N ARG A 219 16.67 1.01 12.60
CA ARG A 219 17.30 0.00 11.73
C ARG A 219 18.70 -0.43 12.21
N GLY A 220 19.50 0.47 12.77
CA GLY A 220 20.82 0.16 13.32
C GLY A 220 20.74 -0.75 14.55
N ALA A 221 19.89 -0.38 15.51
CA ALA A 221 19.57 -1.22 16.66
C ALA A 221 19.02 -2.60 16.25
N ALA A 222 18.13 -2.67 15.27
CA ALA A 222 17.64 -3.95 14.74
C ALA A 222 18.78 -4.79 14.14
N ALA A 223 19.68 -4.18 13.37
CA ALA A 223 20.85 -4.87 12.82
C ALA A 223 21.74 -5.44 13.93
N ALA A 224 22.00 -4.67 14.98
CA ALA A 224 22.84 -5.07 16.10
C ALA A 224 22.21 -6.25 16.86
N ASP A 225 20.92 -6.17 17.16
CA ASP A 225 20.17 -7.25 17.81
C ASP A 225 20.24 -8.56 17.02
N PHE A 226 19.98 -8.50 15.71
CA PHE A 226 19.97 -9.69 14.86
C PHE A 226 21.38 -10.27 14.66
N SER A 227 22.39 -9.40 14.52
CA SER A 227 23.80 -9.84 14.38
C SER A 227 24.38 -10.44 15.66
N ALA A 228 23.81 -10.11 16.83
CA ALA A 228 24.23 -10.66 18.11
C ALA A 228 23.64 -12.06 18.39
N LEU A 229 22.67 -12.52 17.58
CA LEU A 229 22.13 -13.87 17.69
C LEU A 229 23.22 -14.90 17.36
N LYS A 230 23.40 -15.88 18.24
CA LYS A 230 24.39 -16.95 18.05
C LYS A 230 23.95 -17.98 17.01
N ASP A 231 22.64 -18.11 16.82
CA ASP A 231 22.02 -19.05 15.90
C ASP A 231 21.07 -18.30 14.94
N ALA A 232 21.38 -18.39 13.65
CA ALA A 232 20.57 -17.78 12.59
C ALA A 232 19.15 -18.38 12.51
N SER A 233 18.91 -19.57 13.07
CA SER A 233 17.56 -20.15 13.16
C SER A 233 16.62 -19.35 14.08
N GLN A 234 17.17 -18.51 14.95
CA GLN A 234 16.43 -17.64 15.87
C GLN A 234 16.02 -16.31 15.22
N LEU A 235 16.46 -16.04 14.00
CA LEU A 235 16.04 -14.84 13.28
C LEU A 235 14.52 -14.87 13.05
N PRO A 236 13.81 -13.75 13.26
CA PRO A 236 12.41 -13.66 12.88
C PRO A 236 12.22 -13.99 11.39
N PHE A 237 11.06 -14.55 11.04
CA PHE A 237 10.78 -15.04 9.68
C PHE A 237 10.92 -13.97 8.59
N PHE A 238 10.90 -12.70 8.97
CA PHE A 238 10.98 -11.53 8.11
C PHE A 238 12.38 -10.92 8.03
N VAL A 239 13.42 -11.54 8.60
CA VAL A 239 14.79 -11.00 8.57
C VAL A 239 15.65 -11.82 7.61
N GLU A 240 16.23 -11.15 6.61
CA GLU A 240 17.15 -11.78 5.66
C GLU A 240 18.45 -12.21 6.36
N PRO A 241 18.82 -13.50 6.37
CA PRO A 241 19.96 -13.98 7.16
C PRO A 241 21.31 -13.36 6.80
N ALA A 242 21.53 -13.02 5.54
CA ALA A 242 22.83 -12.52 5.08
C ALA A 242 23.03 -11.01 5.34
N THR A 243 21.95 -10.24 5.38
CA THR A 243 22.00 -8.77 5.36
C THR A 243 21.30 -8.13 6.56
N HIS A 244 20.52 -8.93 7.30
CA HIS A 244 19.57 -8.50 8.33
C HIS A 244 18.58 -7.42 7.84
N LYS A 245 18.35 -7.33 6.53
CA LYS A 245 17.28 -6.49 5.97
C LYS A 245 15.93 -7.08 6.29
N LEU A 246 14.94 -6.21 6.42
CA LEU A 246 13.57 -6.60 6.73
C LEU A 246 12.86 -6.99 5.43
N LEU A 247 12.08 -8.07 5.46
CA LEU A 247 11.28 -8.52 4.34
C LEU A 247 10.30 -7.41 3.94
N ALA A 248 10.19 -7.18 2.63
CA ALA A 248 9.12 -6.39 2.04
C ALA A 248 8.29 -7.30 1.14
N SER A 249 6.99 -7.41 1.44
CA SER A 249 6.06 -8.31 0.75
C SER A 249 5.13 -7.56 -0.19
N PHE A 250 4.46 -8.32 -1.06
CA PHE A 250 3.31 -7.89 -1.85
C PHE A 250 2.08 -8.59 -1.28
N ASP A 251 1.05 -7.83 -0.93
CA ASP A 251 -0.16 -8.33 -0.31
C ASP A 251 -1.38 -7.91 -1.13
N ALA A 252 -2.18 -8.90 -1.53
CA ALA A 252 -3.38 -8.75 -2.34
C ALA A 252 -4.67 -9.03 -1.55
N CYS A 253 -4.62 -9.03 -0.21
CA CYS A 253 -5.75 -9.42 0.62
C CYS A 253 -6.92 -8.42 0.50
N ASP A 254 -8.15 -8.93 0.50
CA ASP A 254 -9.39 -8.13 0.41
C ASP A 254 -9.42 -6.98 1.43
N SER A 255 -9.08 -7.31 2.67
CA SER A 255 -9.10 -6.34 3.77
C SER A 255 -7.95 -5.32 3.69
N CYS A 256 -6.81 -5.72 3.15
CA CYS A 256 -5.64 -4.88 2.95
C CYS A 256 -5.93 -3.81 1.89
N ARG A 257 -6.44 -4.23 0.73
CA ARG A 257 -6.74 -3.29 -0.36
C ARG A 257 -7.78 -2.25 0.04
N THR A 258 -8.79 -2.65 0.82
CA THR A 258 -9.83 -1.73 1.30
C THR A 258 -9.33 -0.82 2.42
N SER A 259 -8.38 -1.26 3.25
CA SER A 259 -7.78 -0.43 4.30
C SER A 259 -6.92 0.70 3.71
N PHE A 260 -6.20 0.43 2.62
CA PHE A 260 -5.26 1.37 2.00
C PHE A 260 -5.86 2.15 0.82
N GLY A 261 -6.95 1.66 0.22
CA GLY A 261 -7.54 2.24 -0.99
C GLY A 261 -6.79 1.91 -2.28
N THR A 262 -5.87 0.94 -2.29
CA THR A 262 -5.21 0.45 -3.52
C THR A 262 -5.12 -1.07 -3.53
N ASP A 263 -4.97 -1.68 -4.71
CA ASP A 263 -5.21 -3.11 -4.92
C ASP A 263 -4.08 -4.01 -4.38
N VAL A 264 -2.81 -3.59 -4.49
CA VAL A 264 -1.67 -4.35 -3.95
C VAL A 264 -0.88 -3.48 -2.98
N ILE A 265 -0.74 -3.98 -1.75
CA ILE A 265 -0.07 -3.29 -0.65
C ILE A 265 1.30 -3.89 -0.40
N ASN A 266 2.19 -3.08 0.14
CA ASN A 266 3.51 -3.53 0.54
C ASN A 266 3.70 -3.35 2.04
N TRP A 267 3.87 -4.47 2.72
CA TRP A 267 4.23 -4.53 4.12
C TRP A 267 5.73 -4.77 4.28
N THR A 268 6.33 -4.13 5.27
CA THR A 268 7.51 -4.67 5.93
C THR A 268 7.14 -5.11 7.34
N PHE A 269 8.10 -5.59 8.12
CA PHE A 269 7.87 -6.16 9.42
C PHE A 269 8.92 -5.65 10.39
N ALA A 270 8.50 -5.30 11.59
CA ALA A 270 9.41 -4.84 12.64
C ALA A 270 9.00 -5.40 13.99
N LEU A 271 9.98 -5.70 14.83
CA LEU A 271 9.70 -5.88 16.24
C LEU A 271 9.32 -4.52 16.83
N LEU A 272 8.32 -4.49 17.70
CA LEU A 272 7.84 -3.25 18.33
C LEU A 272 8.94 -2.55 19.12
N LYS A 273 9.83 -3.32 19.76
CA LYS A 273 11.04 -2.79 20.38
C LYS A 273 11.95 -2.01 19.42
N HIS A 274 11.88 -2.21 18.11
CA HIS A 274 12.69 -1.48 17.11
C HIS A 274 11.98 -0.26 16.53
N ILE A 275 10.80 0.08 17.04
CA ILE A 275 10.06 1.29 16.71
C ILE A 275 10.18 2.26 17.88
N ASP A 276 10.33 3.55 17.60
CA ASP A 276 10.33 4.60 18.63
C ASP A 276 9.59 5.84 18.12
N PHE A 277 9.28 6.75 19.03
CA PHE A 277 8.75 8.06 18.66
C PHE A 277 9.83 8.89 17.96
N ALA A 278 9.43 9.71 16.97
CA ALA A 278 10.36 10.62 16.34
C ALA A 278 10.93 11.63 17.36
N PRO A 279 12.21 12.04 17.25
CA PRO A 279 12.79 13.03 18.14
C PRO A 279 11.97 14.33 18.11
N SER A 280 11.58 14.84 19.29
CA SER A 280 10.83 16.09 19.36
C SER A 280 11.65 17.24 18.77
N THR A 281 11.10 17.93 17.77
CA THR A 281 11.65 19.17 17.22
C THR A 281 11.39 20.38 18.13
N SER A 282 10.65 20.20 19.22
CA SER A 282 10.31 21.26 20.16
C SER A 282 11.35 21.37 21.28
N THR A 283 12.10 22.47 21.29
CA THR A 283 13.00 22.92 22.38
C THR A 283 12.24 23.34 23.66
N SER A 284 11.12 22.71 23.97
CA SER A 284 10.32 23.02 25.17
C SER A 284 10.92 22.33 26.39
N THR A 285 11.47 23.14 27.29
CA THR A 285 11.94 22.82 28.64
C THR A 285 10.80 22.43 29.59
N SER A 286 9.97 21.46 29.20
CA SER A 286 8.95 20.87 30.07
C SER A 286 9.53 19.63 30.76
N THR A 287 9.76 19.73 32.06
CA THR A 287 10.24 18.70 33.00
C THR A 287 9.18 17.62 33.29
N SER A 288 8.54 17.10 32.25
CA SER A 288 7.64 15.94 32.36
C SER A 288 8.43 14.64 32.18
N THR A 289 8.65 13.94 33.30
CA THR A 289 9.38 12.67 33.48
C THR A 289 8.69 11.43 32.86
N SER A 290 8.00 11.57 31.73
CA SER A 290 7.44 10.41 31.02
C SER A 290 8.49 9.81 30.07
N THR A 291 9.41 9.03 30.65
CA THR A 291 10.44 8.24 29.94
C THR A 291 9.89 6.92 29.37
N SER A 292 8.60 6.84 29.01
CA SER A 292 8.09 5.61 28.40
C SER A 292 8.61 5.48 26.97
N SER A 293 9.17 4.31 26.67
CA SER A 293 9.45 3.87 25.30
C SER A 293 8.14 3.68 24.53
N PHE A 294 8.23 3.56 23.21
CA PHE A 294 7.12 3.04 22.41
C PHE A 294 6.65 1.68 22.98
N PRO A 295 5.34 1.35 22.91
CA PRO A 295 4.82 0.06 23.38
C PRO A 295 5.58 -1.12 22.78
N ASP A 296 5.94 -2.09 23.60
CA ASP A 296 6.79 -3.23 23.25
C ASP A 296 6.01 -4.48 22.82
N SER A 297 4.69 -4.50 23.04
CA SER A 297 3.77 -5.54 22.55
C SER A 297 2.53 -4.97 21.85
N SER A 298 1.87 -5.78 21.00
CA SER A 298 0.65 -5.41 20.30
C SER A 298 -0.50 -5.14 21.27
N LEU A 299 -0.53 -5.85 22.40
CA LEU A 299 -1.48 -5.64 23.50
C LEU A 299 -1.25 -4.30 24.19
N ASP A 300 0.00 -3.95 24.49
CA ASP A 300 0.35 -2.67 25.09
C ASP A 300 0.10 -1.51 24.13
N LEU A 301 0.36 -1.70 22.83
CA LEU A 301 0.02 -0.73 21.80
C LEU A 301 -1.49 -0.52 21.71
N LYS A 302 -2.27 -1.60 21.72
CA LYS A 302 -3.74 -1.55 21.72
C LYS A 302 -4.26 -0.83 22.96
N ALA A 303 -3.74 -1.16 24.13
CA ALA A 303 -4.10 -0.52 25.39
C ALA A 303 -3.77 0.98 25.36
N ALA A 304 -2.56 1.35 24.94
CA ALA A 304 -2.11 2.74 24.87
C ALA A 304 -2.93 3.59 23.88
N VAL A 305 -3.33 3.01 22.74
CA VAL A 305 -4.16 3.71 21.74
C VAL A 305 -5.63 3.80 22.16
N SER A 306 -6.12 2.86 22.97
CA SER A 306 -7.51 2.82 23.49
C SER A 306 -7.80 3.88 24.55
N VAL A 307 -6.77 4.44 25.20
CA VAL A 307 -6.92 5.51 26.18
C VAL A 307 -7.54 6.75 25.50
N PRO A 308 -8.53 7.42 26.13
CA PRO A 308 -9.08 8.67 25.62
C PRO A 308 -7.98 9.68 25.29
N ALA A 309 -8.15 10.43 24.20
CA ALA A 309 -7.09 11.30 23.67
C ALA A 309 -6.56 12.34 24.68
N ALA A 310 -7.34 12.72 25.71
CA ALA A 310 -6.93 13.64 26.75
C ALA A 310 -5.91 13.05 27.75
N ASP A 311 -5.94 11.73 27.95
CA ASP A 311 -5.12 11.01 28.93
C ASP A 311 -4.02 10.15 28.26
N ARG A 312 -4.01 10.10 26.93
CA ARG A 312 -3.07 9.31 26.13
C ARG A 312 -1.73 10.02 25.99
N ASP A 313 -0.64 9.24 25.89
CA ASP A 313 0.68 9.78 25.54
C ASP A 313 0.57 10.62 24.25
N PRO A 314 0.88 11.93 24.29
CA PRO A 314 0.68 12.81 23.15
C PRO A 314 1.57 12.43 21.95
N ARG A 315 2.65 11.67 22.16
CA ARG A 315 3.53 11.18 21.09
C ARG A 315 2.87 10.10 20.22
N LEU A 316 1.83 9.42 20.70
CA LEU A 316 0.97 8.57 19.87
C LEU A 316 0.12 9.39 18.88
N GLY A 317 0.02 10.70 19.12
CA GLY A 317 -0.60 11.68 18.25
C GLY A 317 -1.99 11.25 17.77
N THR A 318 -2.14 11.03 16.47
CA THR A 318 -3.42 10.68 15.82
C THR A 318 -3.57 9.18 15.54
N LEU A 319 -2.69 8.33 16.06
CA LEU A 319 -2.81 6.88 15.91
C LEU A 319 -4.14 6.41 16.52
N ALA A 320 -4.86 5.62 15.75
CA ALA A 320 -6.10 4.93 16.13
C ALA A 320 -6.03 3.50 15.60
N TYR A 321 -6.93 2.63 16.04
CA TYR A 321 -7.03 1.28 15.48
C TYR A 321 -8.47 0.88 15.24
N TYR A 322 -8.64 -0.06 14.31
CA TYR A 322 -9.86 -0.81 14.08
C TYR A 322 -9.57 -2.30 14.28
N ALA A 323 -10.35 -2.96 15.13
CA ALA A 323 -10.30 -4.41 15.28
C ALA A 323 -11.08 -5.05 14.13
N SER A 324 -10.39 -5.63 13.14
CA SER A 324 -11.06 -6.27 12.00
C SER A 324 -11.54 -7.70 12.31
N SER A 325 -11.01 -8.29 13.37
CA SER A 325 -11.50 -9.48 14.09
C SER A 325 -11.04 -9.36 15.54
N ASP A 326 -11.41 -10.33 16.39
CA ASP A 326 -11.07 -10.31 17.82
C ASP A 326 -9.56 -10.22 18.07
N ASP A 327 -8.77 -10.89 17.23
CA ASP A 327 -7.32 -11.08 17.30
C ASP A 327 -6.53 -10.22 16.30
N VAL A 328 -7.17 -9.38 15.49
CA VAL A 328 -6.52 -8.56 14.45
C VAL A 328 -6.77 -7.07 14.68
N GLN A 329 -5.70 -6.29 14.74
CA GLN A 329 -5.76 -4.83 14.85
C GLN A 329 -5.11 -4.14 13.65
N ARG A 330 -5.83 -3.18 13.07
CA ARG A 330 -5.37 -2.34 11.96
C ARG A 330 -5.24 -0.90 12.44
N TYR A 331 -4.01 -0.42 12.54
CA TYR A 331 -3.72 0.92 13.01
C TYR A 331 -3.65 1.90 11.86
N PHE A 332 -4.26 3.07 12.05
CA PHE A 332 -4.32 4.12 11.05
C PHE A 332 -4.25 5.51 11.70
N CYS A 333 -3.95 6.51 10.88
CA CYS A 333 -4.03 7.90 11.28
C CYS A 333 -5.49 8.38 11.22
N SER A 334 -6.09 8.65 12.38
CA SER A 334 -7.48 9.15 12.49
C SER A 334 -7.73 10.54 11.86
N ARG A 335 -6.67 11.23 11.45
CA ARG A 335 -6.72 12.55 10.78
C ARG A 335 -6.62 12.45 9.27
N CYS A 336 -5.67 11.68 8.73
CA CYS A 336 -5.38 11.65 7.29
C CYS A 336 -5.53 10.27 6.64
N SER A 337 -6.16 9.29 7.30
CA SER A 337 -6.46 7.94 6.82
C SER A 337 -5.28 6.96 6.65
N ALA A 338 -4.03 7.42 6.76
CA ALA A 338 -2.85 6.59 6.52
C ALA A 338 -2.86 5.30 7.34
N SER A 339 -2.83 4.16 6.65
CA SER A 339 -2.62 2.86 7.27
C SER A 339 -1.18 2.78 7.77
N VAL A 340 -0.99 2.36 9.03
CA VAL A 340 0.31 2.39 9.72
C VAL A 340 0.77 0.97 10.04
N PHE A 341 -0.01 0.25 10.85
CA PHE A 341 0.33 -1.10 11.30
C PHE A 341 -0.78 -2.10 11.07
N TYR A 342 -0.39 -3.34 10.84
CA TYR A 342 -1.23 -4.51 11.09
C TYR A 342 -0.59 -5.32 12.22
N ALA A 343 -1.39 -5.71 13.20
CA ALA A 343 -0.98 -6.50 14.35
C ALA A 343 -1.95 -7.65 14.57
N VAL A 344 -1.42 -8.76 15.07
CA VAL A 344 -2.17 -9.94 15.46
C VAL A 344 -1.69 -10.44 16.81
N ASP A 345 -2.61 -10.98 17.60
CA ASP A 345 -2.34 -11.40 18.97
C ASP A 345 -1.38 -12.62 19.04
N ASP A 346 -1.26 -13.40 17.97
CA ASP A 346 -0.35 -14.56 17.86
C ASP A 346 1.12 -14.18 17.60
N ARG A 347 1.37 -12.90 17.26
CA ARG A 347 2.71 -12.33 17.04
C ARG A 347 2.88 -11.04 17.86
N PRO A 348 2.79 -11.10 19.20
CA PRO A 348 2.62 -9.92 20.05
C PRO A 348 3.79 -8.94 19.98
N ASP A 349 5.01 -9.41 19.72
CA ASP A 349 6.21 -8.57 19.76
C ASP A 349 6.48 -7.83 18.45
N MET A 350 5.63 -7.99 17.44
CA MET A 350 5.86 -7.44 16.10
C MET A 350 4.62 -6.85 15.46
N VAL A 351 4.88 -6.01 14.46
CA VAL A 351 3.87 -5.43 13.59
C VAL A 351 4.29 -5.53 12.14
N ASP A 352 3.31 -5.62 11.26
CA ASP A 352 3.51 -5.37 9.84
C ASP A 352 3.40 -3.84 9.66
N LEU A 353 4.43 -3.21 9.11
CA LEU A 353 4.57 -1.77 8.94
C LEU A 353 4.38 -1.36 7.48
N ALA A 354 3.51 -0.38 7.25
CA ALA A 354 3.16 0.12 5.92
C ALA A 354 4.36 0.79 5.24
N VAL A 355 4.85 0.21 4.14
CA VAL A 355 6.09 0.66 3.48
C VAL A 355 5.98 2.08 2.90
N GLY A 356 4.77 2.51 2.51
CA GLY A 356 4.53 3.86 2.00
C GLY A 356 4.81 4.97 3.00
N LEU A 357 4.93 4.66 4.29
CA LEU A 357 5.26 5.63 5.34
C LEU A 357 6.77 5.82 5.56
N LEU A 358 7.61 4.94 5.00
CA LEU A 358 9.06 5.03 5.15
C LEU A 358 9.61 6.20 4.35
N ASP A 359 10.36 7.07 5.01
CA ASP A 359 11.08 8.19 4.41
C ASP A 359 12.57 7.88 4.30
N ALA A 360 12.91 6.90 3.46
CA ALA A 360 14.29 6.48 3.26
C ALA A 360 14.98 7.42 2.24
N PRO A 361 16.24 7.84 2.49
CA PRO A 361 16.92 8.82 1.64
C PRO A 361 17.18 8.32 0.22
N GLU A 362 17.28 7.01 0.01
CA GLU A 362 17.50 6.41 -1.30
C GLU A 362 16.23 6.31 -2.17
N GLY A 363 15.05 6.53 -1.57
CA GLY A 363 13.78 6.52 -2.29
C GLY A 363 12.72 5.59 -1.70
N ALA A 364 11.60 5.52 -2.41
CA ALA A 364 10.36 4.93 -1.93
C ALA A 364 10.44 3.43 -1.61
N ARG A 365 11.32 2.67 -2.26
CA ARG A 365 11.48 1.23 -2.01
C ARG A 365 12.41 0.91 -0.85
N ALA A 366 13.11 1.90 -0.28
CA ALA A 366 13.99 1.75 0.88
C ALA A 366 14.92 0.52 0.77
N GLU A 367 15.54 0.29 -0.40
CA GLU A 367 16.28 -0.94 -0.71
C GLU A 367 17.53 -1.14 0.17
N SER A 368 17.99 -0.13 0.92
CA SER A 368 19.07 -0.31 1.92
C SER A 368 18.56 -0.97 3.21
N VAL A 369 17.26 -0.86 3.49
CA VAL A 369 16.58 -1.33 4.70
C VAL A 369 15.82 -2.62 4.42
N LEU A 370 15.24 -2.73 3.21
CA LEU A 370 14.28 -3.75 2.83
C LEU A 370 14.84 -4.78 1.85
N SER A 371 14.37 -6.03 2.00
CA SER A 371 14.63 -7.16 1.11
C SER A 371 13.31 -7.58 0.45
N TRP A 372 13.16 -7.29 -0.83
CA TRP A 372 11.89 -7.41 -1.55
C TRP A 372 11.61 -8.84 -2.03
N ALA A 373 10.41 -9.36 -1.73
CA ALA A 373 9.89 -10.64 -2.24
C ALA A 373 9.39 -10.53 -3.69
N LEU A 374 10.24 -10.05 -4.60
CA LEU A 374 9.90 -9.84 -6.01
C LEU A 374 9.44 -11.14 -6.68
N GLY A 375 8.33 -11.06 -7.43
CA GLY A 375 7.71 -12.21 -8.08
C GLY A 375 6.85 -13.09 -7.17
N ASP A 376 6.65 -12.69 -5.91
CA ASP A 376 5.71 -13.32 -4.98
C ASP A 376 4.54 -12.38 -4.66
N MET A 377 3.42 -12.95 -4.21
CA MET A 377 2.22 -12.19 -3.81
C MET A 377 1.40 -12.99 -2.81
N GLY A 378 1.30 -12.49 -1.59
CA GLY A 378 0.43 -13.03 -0.55
C GLY A 378 -1.04 -12.77 -0.88
N TRP A 379 -1.91 -13.71 -0.50
CA TRP A 379 -3.36 -13.61 -0.70
C TRP A 379 -3.79 -13.35 -2.16
N ALA A 380 -3.02 -13.80 -3.15
CA ALA A 380 -3.36 -13.60 -4.57
C ALA A 380 -4.72 -14.20 -4.96
N ASP A 381 -5.23 -15.19 -4.22
CA ASP A 381 -6.55 -15.78 -4.45
C ASP A 381 -7.71 -14.80 -4.19
N ASP A 382 -7.52 -13.79 -3.33
CA ASP A 382 -8.51 -12.75 -3.04
C ASP A 382 -8.76 -11.81 -4.25
N MET A 383 -7.90 -11.90 -5.28
CA MET A 383 -8.05 -11.13 -6.52
C MET A 383 -8.90 -11.86 -7.57
N LYS A 384 -9.17 -13.15 -7.39
CA LYS A 384 -9.85 -14.00 -8.39
C LYS A 384 -11.32 -13.65 -8.57
N GLY A 385 -11.86 -14.03 -9.72
CA GLY A 385 -13.31 -13.97 -9.99
C GLY A 385 -13.83 -12.60 -10.42
N GLY A 386 -12.94 -11.72 -10.88
CA GLY A 386 -13.30 -10.42 -11.43
C GLY A 386 -12.11 -9.71 -12.05
N TRP A 387 -12.27 -8.43 -12.37
CA TRP A 387 -11.27 -7.60 -13.06
C TRP A 387 -9.91 -7.53 -12.36
N ARG A 388 -9.82 -7.81 -11.06
CA ARG A 388 -8.56 -7.76 -10.32
C ARG A 388 -7.62 -8.94 -10.57
N GLU A 389 -8.13 -10.06 -11.08
CA GLU A 389 -7.33 -11.27 -11.24
C GLU A 389 -6.14 -11.03 -12.18
N GLU A 390 -6.41 -10.40 -13.32
CA GLU A 390 -5.37 -10.01 -14.27
C GLU A 390 -4.46 -8.89 -13.70
N LEU A 391 -4.99 -7.95 -12.91
CA LEU A 391 -4.19 -6.90 -12.28
C LEU A 391 -3.13 -7.51 -11.36
N GLY A 392 -3.53 -8.37 -10.43
CA GLY A 392 -2.63 -9.03 -9.48
C GLY A 392 -1.58 -9.89 -10.19
N ALA A 393 -2.01 -10.68 -11.18
CA ALA A 393 -1.11 -11.50 -11.99
C ALA A 393 -0.08 -10.63 -12.75
N SER A 394 -0.53 -9.51 -13.31
CA SER A 394 0.33 -8.56 -14.04
C SER A 394 1.38 -7.95 -13.11
N ILE A 395 0.98 -7.43 -11.95
CA ILE A 395 1.91 -6.85 -10.96
C ILE A 395 2.97 -7.88 -10.53
N LYS A 396 2.53 -9.11 -10.22
CA LYS A 396 3.44 -10.21 -9.85
C LYS A 396 4.45 -10.51 -10.97
N LYS A 397 3.99 -10.59 -12.22
CA LYS A 397 4.85 -10.83 -13.39
C LYS A 397 5.83 -9.68 -13.60
N ASN A 398 5.37 -8.43 -13.59
CA ASN A 398 6.21 -7.25 -13.76
C ASN A 398 7.30 -7.17 -12.68
N ALA A 399 6.99 -7.52 -11.44
CA ALA A 399 7.96 -7.58 -10.35
C ALA A 399 9.05 -8.67 -10.58
N GLU A 400 8.67 -9.85 -11.08
CA GLU A 400 9.62 -10.91 -11.44
C GLU A 400 10.48 -10.53 -12.66
N ASP A 401 9.87 -9.95 -13.70
CA ASP A 401 10.59 -9.48 -14.90
C ASP A 401 11.61 -8.40 -14.53
N TRP A 402 11.22 -7.46 -13.67
CA TRP A 402 12.12 -6.44 -13.13
C TRP A 402 13.29 -7.07 -12.37
N ARG A 403 13.01 -8.06 -11.52
CA ARG A 403 14.03 -8.81 -10.76
C ARG A 403 15.07 -9.42 -11.70
N ILE A 404 14.61 -10.13 -12.74
CA ILE A 404 15.46 -10.79 -13.74
C ILE A 404 16.28 -9.76 -14.51
N LYS A 405 15.63 -8.74 -15.08
CA LYS A 405 16.29 -7.68 -15.86
C LYS A 405 17.35 -6.91 -15.05
N SER A 406 17.09 -6.73 -13.75
CA SER A 406 17.98 -6.01 -12.83
C SER A 406 19.09 -6.88 -12.23
N GLY A 407 19.19 -8.16 -12.60
CA GLY A 407 20.18 -9.09 -12.04
C GLY A 407 20.01 -9.35 -10.54
N ILE A 408 18.80 -9.14 -9.99
CA ILE A 408 18.51 -9.35 -8.58
C ILE A 408 18.36 -10.86 -8.35
N PRO A 409 19.06 -11.46 -7.38
CA PRO A 409 18.91 -12.87 -7.06
C PRO A 409 17.46 -13.24 -6.71
N VAL A 410 17.11 -14.51 -6.87
CA VAL A 410 15.84 -15.05 -6.36
C VAL A 410 15.70 -14.71 -4.88
N PRO A 411 14.55 -14.17 -4.42
CA PRO A 411 14.37 -13.76 -3.04
C PRO A 411 14.65 -14.92 -2.07
N TRP A 412 15.38 -14.63 -0.99
CA TRP A 412 15.78 -15.62 0.00
C TRP A 412 14.57 -16.36 0.60
N ILE A 413 13.46 -15.66 0.82
CA ILE A 413 12.23 -16.25 1.38
C ILE A 413 11.61 -17.30 0.44
N ARG A 414 11.75 -17.10 -0.88
CA ARG A 414 11.29 -18.06 -1.89
C ARG A 414 12.13 -19.34 -1.85
N LYS A 415 13.45 -19.20 -1.76
CA LYS A 415 14.38 -20.34 -1.60
C LYS A 415 14.07 -21.14 -0.33
N LEU A 416 13.89 -20.46 0.81
CA LEU A 416 13.55 -21.12 2.08
C LEU A 416 12.22 -21.90 2.00
N ARG A 417 11.22 -21.37 1.30
CA ARG A 417 9.94 -22.06 1.10
C ARG A 417 10.12 -23.32 0.24
N GLU A 418 10.81 -23.20 -0.88
CA GLU A 418 11.12 -24.33 -1.78
C GLU A 418 11.91 -25.43 -1.06
N GLU A 419 12.90 -25.06 -0.24
CA GLU A 419 13.66 -26.00 0.60
C GLU A 419 12.77 -26.73 1.62
N ARG A 420 11.89 -26.00 2.31
CA ARG A 420 10.93 -26.59 3.28
C ARG A 420 9.95 -27.54 2.59
N GLU A 421 9.45 -27.19 1.41
CA GLU A 421 8.55 -28.04 0.64
C GLU A 421 9.25 -29.32 0.18
N ALA A 422 10.49 -29.21 -0.30
CA ALA A 422 11.31 -30.37 -0.66
C ALA A 422 11.58 -31.29 0.54
N GLN A 423 11.88 -30.72 1.72
CA GLN A 423 12.05 -31.50 2.95
C GLN A 423 10.77 -32.21 3.38
N LYS A 424 9.62 -31.53 3.34
CA LYS A 424 8.31 -32.14 3.64
C LYS A 424 7.99 -33.28 2.69
N LYS A 425 8.26 -33.11 1.39
CA LYS A 425 8.07 -34.15 0.38
C LYS A 425 8.96 -35.37 0.66
N ALA A 426 10.25 -35.15 0.92
CA ALA A 426 11.19 -36.22 1.25
C ALA A 426 10.79 -36.99 2.53
N ALA A 427 10.33 -36.28 3.57
CA ALA A 427 9.84 -36.91 4.80
C ALA A 427 8.57 -37.74 4.57
N ALA A 428 7.64 -37.26 3.74
CA ALA A 428 6.43 -38.01 3.38
C ALA A 428 6.76 -39.27 2.55
N GLU A 429 7.72 -39.18 1.63
CA GLU A 429 8.19 -40.33 0.84
C GLU A 429 8.88 -41.38 1.73
N ALA A 430 9.71 -40.96 2.69
CA ALA A 430 10.36 -41.86 3.65
C ALA A 430 9.33 -42.59 4.53
N ALA A 431 8.34 -41.88 5.07
CA ALA A 431 7.27 -42.49 5.88
C ALA A 431 6.43 -43.51 5.10
N LEU A 432 6.24 -43.30 3.79
CA LEU A 432 5.52 -44.24 2.92
C LEU A 432 6.31 -45.53 2.64
N ILE A 433 7.65 -45.45 2.68
CA ILE A 433 8.54 -46.60 2.54
C ILE A 433 8.55 -47.40 3.85
N GLU A 434 8.66 -46.72 4.99
CA GLU A 434 8.64 -47.34 6.33
C GLU A 434 7.28 -47.97 6.67
N GLY A 435 6.16 -47.39 6.21
CA GLY A 435 4.83 -47.97 6.41
C GLY A 435 4.46 -49.14 5.49
N LYS A 436 5.35 -49.52 4.55
CA LYS A 436 5.20 -50.68 3.65
C LYS A 436 6.13 -51.85 4.00
N ALA A 437 7.07 -51.64 4.93
CA ALA A 437 7.93 -52.68 5.51
C ALA A 437 7.29 -53.22 6.80
#